data_AF-A0A9D6A1Z5-F1
#
_entry.id   AF-A0A9D6A1Z5-F1
#
_cell.length_a   1.000
_cell.length_b   1.000
_cell.length_c   1.000
_cell.angle_alpha   90.00
_cell.angle_beta   90.00
_cell.angle_gamma   90.00
#
_symmetry.space_group_name_H-M   'P 1'
#
loop_
_entity.id
_entity.type
_entity.pdbx_description
1 polymer ?
#
loop_
_entity_poly.entity_id
_entity_poly.type
_entity_poly.pdbx_seq_one_letter_code
_entity_poly.pdbx_strand_id
1 'polypeptide(L)'
;PLKRKNVDFGGGLERIAAAAIDSPDVFKISLLQPIIKKLESLSGKEYATHTASMRVIADHLRAAVFLAVDGCVPSNKEQGYVMRRLLRRAIRYSFDLGIEQNFLEEVVPVIADLYEADFPEVKENREQIIAVLVKEEKAFRQTLRKGLRQMQHYIDDGLTGEELFTLYDTFGFPVELSIEETYKQGIKLSDNWRAEFDARMAEQRQRSKTARKGQFSGGLEGHDPIHLKYHTATHLLGAALRKVLNAPDLQQHGSNITSERLRFDFNHDKLTPKEKQAVEDQVNAWIDADLPVSFAVYPTDEALKMGAIGAFGERYGDKVKVYSIGEGDNIVSFEVCGGPHVEHTGILAEGGKRFKITKEESSSAGIRRIKAVLS
;
A
#
# COMPACT_ATOMS: atom_id res chain seq x y z
N PRO A 1 20.40 -35.07 24.73
CA PRO A 1 21.26 -34.87 23.54
C PRO A 1 20.49 -35.19 22.25
N LEU A 2 20.64 -34.39 21.20
CA LEU A 2 20.02 -34.68 19.90
C LEU A 2 20.64 -35.93 19.28
N LYS A 3 19.80 -36.74 18.62
CA LYS A 3 20.19 -38.03 18.01
C LYS A 3 21.13 -37.85 16.81
N ARG A 4 21.05 -36.72 16.11
CA ARG A 4 21.96 -36.33 15.02
C ARG A 4 22.81 -35.15 15.48
N LYS A 5 24.14 -35.29 15.36
CA LYS A 5 25.11 -34.23 15.62
C LYS A 5 25.57 -33.70 14.27
N ASN A 6 25.09 -32.51 13.89
CA ASN A 6 25.46 -31.88 12.62
C ASN A 6 26.51 -30.79 12.89
N VAL A 7 27.35 -30.52 11.89
CA VAL A 7 28.23 -29.35 11.85
C VAL A 7 27.56 -28.31 10.95
N ASP A 8 27.35 -27.11 11.48
CA ASP A 8 26.83 -25.96 10.75
C ASP A 8 27.95 -24.93 10.60
N PHE A 9 28.45 -24.76 9.37
CA PHE A 9 29.57 -23.85 9.06
C PHE A 9 29.07 -22.66 8.26
N GLY A 10 29.36 -21.45 8.74
CA GLY A 10 29.13 -20.19 8.04
C GLY A 10 30.43 -19.39 7.89
N GLY A 11 30.99 -19.37 6.68
CA GLY A 11 32.14 -18.52 6.32
C GLY A 11 31.68 -17.28 5.57
N GLY A 12 31.74 -16.10 6.21
CA GLY A 12 31.29 -14.85 5.60
C GLY A 12 32.19 -14.39 4.45
N LEU A 13 31.76 -14.59 3.21
CA LEU A 13 32.52 -14.31 1.99
C LEU A 13 33.03 -12.87 1.93
N GLU A 14 32.20 -11.88 2.27
CA GLU A 14 32.59 -10.45 2.25
C GLU A 14 33.69 -10.14 3.27
N ARG A 15 33.70 -10.82 4.42
CA ARG A 15 34.76 -10.65 5.42
C ARG A 15 36.06 -11.30 4.97
N ILE A 16 35.98 -12.46 4.31
CA ILE A 16 37.14 -13.12 3.70
C ILE A 16 37.72 -12.23 2.60
N ALA A 17 36.88 -11.65 1.73
CA ALA A 17 37.30 -10.72 0.69
C ALA A 17 37.96 -9.45 1.28
N ALA A 18 37.41 -8.89 2.37
CA ALA A 18 38.00 -7.75 3.06
C ALA A 18 39.36 -8.08 3.68
N ALA A 19 39.50 -9.26 4.28
CA ALA A 19 40.76 -9.76 4.81
C ALA A 19 41.81 -9.98 3.70
N ALA A 20 41.40 -10.44 2.52
CA ALA A 20 42.29 -10.66 1.37
C ALA A 20 42.91 -9.36 0.82
N ILE A 21 42.28 -8.21 1.07
CA ILE A 21 42.80 -6.88 0.71
C ILE A 21 43.37 -6.11 1.91
N ASP A 22 43.63 -6.80 3.03
CA ASP A 22 44.10 -6.21 4.30
C ASP A 22 43.27 -5.00 4.76
N SER A 23 41.94 -5.11 4.67
CA SER A 23 41.03 -4.03 5.04
C SER A 23 40.03 -4.44 6.12
N PRO A 24 39.87 -3.65 7.19
CA PRO A 24 38.80 -3.85 8.16
C PRO A 24 37.42 -3.38 7.64
N ASP A 25 37.38 -2.74 6.47
CA ASP A 25 36.18 -2.18 5.87
C ASP A 25 35.65 -3.04 4.72
N VAL A 26 34.61 -3.83 5.00
CA VAL A 26 33.97 -4.70 4.01
C VAL A 26 33.41 -3.93 2.81
N PHE A 27 33.14 -2.63 2.91
CA PHE A 27 32.60 -1.83 1.81
C PHE A 27 33.67 -1.42 0.79
N LYS A 28 34.95 -1.74 1.05
CA LYS A 28 36.05 -1.55 0.09
C LYS A 28 36.28 -2.76 -0.82
N ILE A 29 35.56 -3.85 -0.64
CA ILE A 29 35.65 -5.03 -1.52
C ILE A 29 35.01 -4.75 -2.88
N SER A 30 35.37 -5.55 -3.87
CA SER A 30 34.89 -5.41 -5.26
C SER A 30 33.37 -5.45 -5.41
N LEU A 31 32.65 -6.13 -4.52
CA LEU A 31 31.18 -6.23 -4.56
C LEU A 31 30.44 -5.00 -4.01
N LEU A 32 31.09 -4.15 -3.21
CA LEU A 32 30.42 -3.02 -2.54
C LEU A 32 31.01 -1.67 -2.95
N GLN A 33 32.31 -1.62 -3.21
CA GLN A 33 33.02 -0.40 -3.59
C GLN A 33 32.42 0.29 -4.83
N PRO A 34 31.96 -0.40 -5.90
CA PRO A 34 31.36 0.26 -7.05
C PRO A 34 30.07 1.00 -6.71
N ILE A 35 29.27 0.48 -5.78
CA ILE A 35 28.07 1.15 -5.27
C ILE A 35 28.47 2.42 -4.52
N ILE A 36 29.46 2.34 -3.63
CA ILE A 36 30.00 3.49 -2.90
C ILE A 36 30.50 4.57 -3.88
N LYS A 37 31.26 4.18 -4.91
CA LYS A 37 31.77 5.11 -5.94
C LYS A 37 30.66 5.80 -6.71
N LYS A 38 29.58 5.07 -7.04
CA LYS A 38 28.39 5.68 -7.65
C LYS A 38 27.74 6.71 -6.71
N LEU A 39 27.64 6.42 -5.40
CA LEU A 39 27.10 7.36 -4.43
C LEU A 39 27.97 8.61 -4.27
N GLU A 40 29.30 8.48 -4.23
CA GLU A 40 30.22 9.62 -4.23
C GLU A 40 30.01 10.48 -5.49
N SER A 41 29.90 9.85 -6.66
CA SER A 41 29.65 10.55 -7.93
C SER A 41 28.30 11.28 -7.97
N LEU A 42 27.23 10.69 -7.41
CA LEU A 42 25.90 11.30 -7.40
C LEU A 42 25.77 12.43 -6.38
N SER A 43 26.45 12.30 -5.23
CA SER A 43 26.33 13.25 -4.12
C SER A 43 27.38 14.36 -4.13
N GLY A 44 28.51 14.15 -4.82
CA GLY A 44 29.70 15.00 -4.69
C GLY A 44 30.36 14.91 -3.31
N LYS A 45 29.96 13.95 -2.47
CA LYS A 45 30.49 13.75 -1.10
C LYS A 45 31.46 12.59 -1.08
N GLU A 46 32.44 12.66 -0.18
CA GLU A 46 33.43 11.61 -0.01
C GLU A 46 32.96 10.55 0.98
N TYR A 47 33.24 9.29 0.65
CA TYR A 47 32.94 8.14 1.51
C TYR A 47 33.58 8.26 2.89
N ALA A 48 34.82 8.76 2.96
CA ALA A 48 35.57 8.87 4.21
C ALA A 48 34.85 9.71 5.28
N THR A 49 34.08 10.72 4.88
CA THR A 49 33.33 11.61 5.78
C THR A 49 31.85 11.25 5.90
N HIS A 50 31.32 10.38 5.03
CA HIS A 50 29.91 9.99 4.98
C HIS A 50 29.69 8.47 5.01
N THR A 51 30.57 7.75 5.69
CA THR A 51 30.59 6.28 5.73
C THR A 51 29.24 5.70 6.15
N ALA A 52 28.61 6.21 7.22
CA ALA A 52 27.34 5.70 7.72
C ALA A 52 26.24 5.69 6.64
N SER A 53 26.02 6.81 5.96
CA SER A 53 24.97 6.92 4.94
C SER A 53 25.26 6.02 3.74
N MET A 54 26.49 6.04 3.22
CA MET A 54 26.83 5.26 2.03
C MET A 54 26.83 3.75 2.31
N ARG A 55 27.25 3.32 3.50
CA ARG A 55 27.20 1.90 3.92
C ARG A 55 25.77 1.39 4.03
N VAL A 56 24.89 2.14 4.70
CA VAL A 56 23.47 1.76 4.83
C VAL A 56 22.82 1.66 3.45
N ILE A 57 23.06 2.63 2.58
CA ILE A 57 22.53 2.60 1.21
C ILE A 57 23.03 1.37 0.45
N ALA A 58 24.35 1.14 0.41
CA ALA A 58 24.92 0.06 -0.38
C ALA A 58 24.41 -1.32 0.06
N ASP A 59 24.39 -1.57 1.37
CA ASP A 59 23.89 -2.81 1.95
C ASP A 59 22.39 -3.01 1.68
N HIS A 60 21.56 -2.00 1.98
CA HIS A 60 20.11 -2.13 1.90
C HIS A 60 19.61 -2.23 0.45
N LEU A 61 20.23 -1.50 -0.49
CA LEU A 61 19.87 -1.63 -1.90
C LEU A 61 20.31 -2.95 -2.49
N ARG A 62 21.47 -3.48 -2.10
CA ARG A 62 21.90 -4.83 -2.51
C ARG A 62 20.88 -5.88 -2.08
N ALA A 63 20.46 -5.84 -0.81
CA ALA A 63 19.42 -6.75 -0.31
C ALA A 63 18.07 -6.54 -1.03
N ALA A 64 17.65 -5.29 -1.26
CA ALA A 64 16.39 -5.01 -1.94
C ALA A 64 16.37 -5.45 -3.41
N VAL A 65 17.50 -5.39 -4.10
CA VAL A 65 17.64 -5.91 -5.47
C VAL A 65 17.43 -7.42 -5.50
N PHE A 66 18.10 -8.18 -4.63
CA PHE A 66 17.91 -9.64 -4.58
C PHE A 66 16.51 -10.05 -4.13
N LEU A 67 15.88 -9.31 -3.20
CA LEU A 67 14.47 -9.52 -2.88
C LEU A 67 13.58 -9.32 -4.12
N ALA A 68 13.86 -8.31 -4.94
CA ALA A 68 13.10 -8.07 -6.17
C ALA A 68 13.33 -9.15 -7.23
N VAL A 69 14.56 -9.68 -7.34
CA VAL A 69 14.89 -10.83 -8.21
C VAL A 69 14.05 -12.04 -7.83
N ASP A 70 13.88 -12.30 -6.53
CA ASP A 70 13.03 -13.38 -6.00
C ASP A 70 11.51 -13.09 -6.12
N GLY A 71 11.12 -12.02 -6.82
CA GLY A 71 9.72 -11.64 -7.04
C GLY A 71 9.06 -10.90 -5.87
N CYS A 72 9.83 -10.50 -4.84
CA CYS A 72 9.29 -9.68 -3.76
C CYS A 72 8.97 -8.26 -4.24
N VAL A 73 7.87 -7.71 -3.76
CA VAL A 73 7.45 -6.33 -4.03
C VAL A 73 7.20 -5.56 -2.73
N PRO A 74 7.51 -4.25 -2.66
CA PRO A 74 7.29 -3.46 -1.45
C PRO A 74 5.81 -3.45 -1.03
N SER A 75 5.51 -3.97 0.15
CA SER A 75 4.14 -4.13 0.66
C SER A 75 4.03 -3.80 2.16
N ASN A 76 2.83 -3.89 2.73
CA ASN A 76 2.60 -3.72 4.17
C ASN A 76 2.69 -5.03 4.97
N LYS A 77 3.07 -6.16 4.35
CA LYS A 77 3.06 -7.48 4.98
C LYS A 77 4.31 -8.29 4.64
N GLU A 78 4.70 -9.14 5.58
CA GLU A 78 5.71 -10.20 5.40
C GLU A 78 7.01 -9.69 4.74
N GLN A 79 7.55 -10.42 3.75
CA GLN A 79 8.75 -10.05 3.00
C GLN A 79 8.63 -8.68 2.32
N GLY A 80 7.44 -8.32 1.83
CA GLY A 80 7.21 -7.03 1.20
C GLY A 80 7.35 -5.86 2.16
N TYR A 81 7.00 -6.05 3.44
CA TYR A 81 7.24 -5.06 4.49
C TYR A 81 8.73 -4.91 4.80
N VAL A 82 9.49 -6.01 4.83
CA VAL A 82 10.94 -5.97 5.03
C VAL A 82 11.63 -5.23 3.89
N MET A 83 11.30 -5.57 2.65
CA MET A 83 11.80 -4.88 1.45
C MET A 83 11.49 -3.39 1.49
N ARG A 84 10.24 -3.03 1.79
CA ARG A 84 9.81 -1.64 1.95
C ARG A 84 10.63 -0.92 3.02
N ARG A 85 10.88 -1.54 4.16
CA ARG A 85 11.68 -0.96 5.26
C ARG A 85 13.13 -0.69 4.82
N LEU A 86 13.77 -1.64 4.15
CA LEU A 86 15.14 -1.49 3.63
C LEU A 86 15.22 -0.32 2.64
N LEU A 87 14.31 -0.28 1.66
CA LEU A 87 14.27 0.77 0.65
C LEU A 87 14.05 2.15 1.25
N ARG A 88 13.06 2.30 2.13
CA ARG A 88 12.75 3.59 2.75
C ARG A 88 13.90 4.11 3.58
N ARG A 89 14.64 3.23 4.25
CA ARG A 89 15.85 3.60 5.00
C ARG A 89 16.99 4.02 4.07
N ALA A 90 17.23 3.32 2.97
CA ALA A 90 18.20 3.74 1.95
C ALA A 90 17.83 5.11 1.35
N ILE A 91 16.56 5.32 0.99
CA ILE A 91 16.06 6.60 0.46
C ILE A 91 16.23 7.72 1.49
N ARG A 92 15.98 7.48 2.79
CA ARG A 92 16.26 8.48 3.83
C ARG A 92 17.73 8.89 3.79
N TYR A 93 18.65 7.92 3.83
CA TYR A 93 20.07 8.23 3.85
C TYR A 93 20.57 8.88 2.54
N SER A 94 19.87 8.69 1.42
CA SER A 94 20.18 9.42 0.18
C SER A 94 19.93 10.94 0.33
N PHE A 95 18.91 11.35 1.11
CA PHE A 95 18.66 12.76 1.41
C PHE A 95 19.80 13.39 2.23
N ASP A 96 20.43 12.64 3.14
CA ASP A 96 21.60 13.11 3.88
C ASP A 96 22.79 13.38 2.97
N LEU A 97 22.85 12.67 1.85
CA LEU A 97 23.85 12.86 0.82
C LEU A 97 23.47 13.98 -0.17
N GLY A 98 22.29 14.57 -0.07
CA GLY A 98 21.78 15.56 -1.03
C GLY A 98 21.26 14.95 -2.33
N ILE A 99 21.08 13.63 -2.40
CA ILE A 99 20.56 12.93 -3.58
C ILE A 99 19.03 12.89 -3.50
N GLU A 100 18.39 13.87 -4.13
CA GLU A 100 16.94 14.06 -4.07
C GLU A 100 16.16 13.58 -5.30
N GLN A 101 16.85 13.23 -6.39
CA GLN A 101 16.25 12.81 -7.66
C GLN A 101 16.95 11.58 -8.26
N ASN A 102 16.20 10.77 -9.01
CA ASN A 102 16.67 9.58 -9.76
C ASN A 102 17.64 8.65 -8.99
N PHE A 103 17.43 8.43 -7.69
CA PHE A 103 18.44 7.76 -6.87
C PHE A 103 18.48 6.27 -7.16
N LEU A 104 17.34 5.58 -7.15
CA LEU A 104 17.33 4.14 -7.43
C LEU A 104 17.55 3.85 -8.91
N GLU A 105 17.06 4.71 -9.79
CA GLU A 105 17.27 4.62 -11.25
C GLU A 105 18.77 4.65 -11.61
N GLU A 106 19.59 5.39 -10.85
CA GLU A 106 21.02 5.48 -11.10
C GLU A 106 21.85 4.40 -10.37
N VAL A 107 21.43 3.99 -9.17
CA VAL A 107 22.23 3.07 -8.32
C VAL A 107 21.92 1.60 -8.58
N VAL A 108 20.65 1.24 -8.79
CA VAL A 108 20.23 -0.16 -9.02
C VAL A 108 20.92 -0.79 -10.25
N PRO A 109 21.10 -0.08 -11.39
CA PRO A 109 21.88 -0.58 -12.52
C PRO A 109 23.28 -1.05 -12.13
N VAL A 110 23.99 -0.30 -11.28
CA VAL A 110 25.35 -0.66 -10.82
C VAL A 110 25.33 -1.96 -10.03
N ILE A 111 24.31 -2.17 -9.20
CA ILE A 111 24.15 -3.41 -8.44
C ILE A 111 23.85 -4.57 -9.38
N ALA A 112 22.97 -4.38 -10.36
CA ALA A 112 22.63 -5.43 -11.32
C ALA A 112 23.86 -5.88 -12.13
N ASP A 113 24.67 -4.93 -12.60
CA ASP A 113 25.89 -5.21 -13.37
C ASP A 113 26.96 -5.97 -12.56
N LEU A 114 26.98 -5.84 -11.23
CA LEU A 114 27.92 -6.58 -10.38
C LEU A 114 27.60 -8.07 -10.28
N TYR A 115 26.35 -8.45 -10.48
CA TYR A 115 25.86 -9.81 -10.24
C TYR A 115 25.42 -10.54 -11.52
N GLU A 116 25.32 -9.87 -12.67
CA GLU A 116 24.79 -10.48 -13.90
C GLU A 116 25.55 -11.72 -14.40
N ALA A 117 26.84 -11.84 -14.08
CA ALA A 117 27.66 -12.98 -14.49
C ALA A 117 27.37 -14.24 -13.66
N ASP A 118 27.14 -14.07 -12.35
CA ASP A 118 26.88 -15.17 -11.41
C ASP A 118 25.39 -15.47 -11.26
N PHE A 119 24.53 -14.48 -11.51
CA PHE A 119 23.07 -14.53 -11.40
C PHE A 119 22.42 -13.93 -12.67
N PRO A 120 22.32 -14.69 -13.77
CA PRO A 120 21.74 -14.21 -15.03
C PRO A 120 20.32 -13.65 -14.89
N GLU A 121 19.53 -14.15 -13.94
CA GLU A 121 18.18 -13.69 -13.63
C GLU A 121 18.13 -12.22 -13.19
N VAL A 122 19.25 -11.68 -12.66
CA VAL A 122 19.37 -10.25 -12.31
C VAL A 122 19.36 -9.39 -13.57
N LYS A 123 20.01 -9.87 -14.64
CA LYS A 123 20.05 -9.21 -15.95
C LYS A 123 18.71 -9.31 -16.66
N GLU A 124 18.13 -10.51 -16.68
CA GLU A 124 16.84 -10.78 -17.32
C GLU A 124 15.72 -9.91 -16.74
N ASN A 125 15.71 -9.74 -15.41
CA ASN A 125 14.66 -8.99 -14.71
C ASN A 125 15.04 -7.52 -14.44
N ARG A 126 16.15 -7.02 -14.98
CA ARG A 126 16.73 -5.71 -14.63
C ARG A 126 15.72 -4.57 -14.72
N GLU A 127 14.98 -4.47 -15.82
CA GLU A 127 14.00 -3.40 -16.04
C GLU A 127 12.84 -3.47 -15.04
N GLN A 128 12.34 -4.68 -14.76
CA GLN A 128 11.28 -4.89 -13.76
C GLN A 128 11.76 -4.53 -12.35
N ILE A 129 12.98 -4.95 -11.98
CA ILE A 129 13.58 -4.62 -10.68
C ILE A 129 13.67 -3.10 -10.53
N ILE A 130 14.23 -2.40 -11.51
CA ILE A 130 14.32 -0.93 -11.48
C ILE A 130 12.92 -0.32 -11.35
N ALA A 131 11.95 -0.76 -12.15
CA ALA A 131 10.59 -0.22 -12.12
C ALA A 131 9.92 -0.39 -10.75
N VAL A 132 10.03 -1.57 -10.13
CA VAL A 132 9.48 -1.87 -8.79
C VAL A 132 10.10 -0.96 -7.73
N LEU A 133 11.42 -0.82 -7.74
CA LEU A 133 12.16 -0.04 -6.75
C LEU A 133 11.90 1.47 -6.91
N VAL A 134 11.99 1.98 -8.13
CA VAL A 134 11.73 3.40 -8.46
C VAL A 134 10.29 3.80 -8.13
N LYS A 135 9.32 2.90 -8.31
CA LYS A 135 7.93 3.16 -7.91
C LYS A 135 7.81 3.44 -6.41
N GLU A 136 8.48 2.66 -5.56
CA GLU A 136 8.48 2.89 -4.11
C GLU A 136 9.24 4.18 -3.74
N GLU A 137 10.35 4.49 -4.41
CA GLU A 137 11.07 5.76 -4.23
C GLU A 137 10.18 6.97 -4.50
N LYS A 138 9.49 6.98 -5.65
CA LYS A 138 8.56 8.05 -6.03
C LYS A 138 7.44 8.20 -5.00
N ALA A 139 6.87 7.08 -4.54
CA ALA A 139 5.81 7.08 -3.53
C ALA A 139 6.30 7.60 -2.18
N PHE A 140 7.49 7.18 -1.73
CA PHE A 140 7.98 7.48 -0.39
C PHE A 140 8.58 8.88 -0.26
N ARG A 141 9.18 9.45 -1.30
CA ARG A 141 9.83 10.78 -1.24
C ARG A 141 8.92 11.89 -0.71
N GLN A 142 7.66 11.89 -1.12
CA GLN A 142 6.70 12.89 -0.66
C GLN A 142 6.39 12.73 0.83
N THR A 143 6.23 11.49 1.28
CA THR A 143 6.06 11.12 2.70
C THR A 143 7.28 11.50 3.52
N LEU A 144 8.49 11.21 3.05
CA LEU A 144 9.74 11.52 3.72
C LEU A 144 9.89 13.03 3.96
N ARG A 145 9.72 13.85 2.92
CA ARG A 145 9.81 15.32 3.05
C ARG A 145 8.81 15.89 4.06
N LYS A 146 7.57 15.38 4.05
CA LYS A 146 6.53 15.79 5.00
C LYS A 146 6.88 15.36 6.43
N GLY A 147 7.33 14.11 6.59
CA GLY A 147 7.75 13.56 7.87
C GLY A 147 8.90 14.34 8.50
N LEU A 148 9.99 14.54 7.75
CA LEU A 148 11.16 15.30 8.22
C LEU A 148 10.79 16.75 8.60
N ARG A 149 9.94 17.41 7.80
CA ARG A 149 9.44 18.74 8.13
C ARG A 149 8.63 18.74 9.43
N GLN A 150 7.75 17.75 9.60
CA GLN A 150 6.94 17.64 10.80
C GLN A 150 7.80 17.39 12.04
N MET A 151 8.88 16.60 11.91
CA MET A 151 9.82 16.34 13.00
C MET A 151 10.53 17.59 13.52
N GLN A 152 10.74 18.59 12.66
CA GLN A 152 11.34 19.87 13.06
C GLN A 152 10.55 20.56 14.18
N HIS A 153 9.22 20.34 14.25
CA HIS A 153 8.37 20.94 15.28
C HIS A 153 8.56 20.33 16.67
N TYR A 154 9.24 19.19 16.78
CA TYR A 154 9.41 18.46 18.04
C TYR A 154 10.84 18.51 18.57
N ILE A 155 11.73 19.32 17.97
CA ILE A 155 13.14 19.37 18.36
C ILE A 155 13.31 19.86 19.80
N ASP A 156 12.56 20.90 20.17
CA ASP A 156 12.69 21.51 21.50
C ASP A 156 11.89 20.73 22.56
N ASP A 157 10.68 20.28 22.21
CA ASP A 157 9.75 19.63 23.14
C ASP A 157 10.00 18.12 23.31
N GLY A 158 10.71 17.50 22.35
CA GLY A 158 10.87 16.05 22.26
C GLY A 158 9.68 15.35 21.61
N LEU A 159 9.81 14.04 21.39
CA LEU A 159 8.73 13.16 20.92
C LEU A 159 8.31 12.17 22.01
N THR A 160 7.00 11.93 22.11
CA THR A 160 6.41 10.80 22.82
C THR A 160 5.93 9.75 21.81
N GLY A 161 5.41 8.62 22.31
CA GLY A 161 4.76 7.63 21.47
C GLY A 161 3.52 8.16 20.74
N GLU A 162 2.88 9.21 21.25
CA GLU A 162 1.73 9.85 20.61
C GLU A 162 2.12 10.66 19.38
N GLU A 163 3.20 11.44 19.44
CA GLU A 163 3.75 12.14 18.27
C GLU A 163 4.29 11.14 17.24
N LEU A 164 4.96 10.07 17.68
CA LEU A 164 5.38 8.98 16.79
C LEU A 164 4.17 8.33 16.09
N PHE A 165 3.08 8.09 16.82
CA PHE A 165 1.83 7.59 16.22
C PHE A 165 1.26 8.59 15.22
N THR A 166 1.30 9.88 15.52
CA THR A 166 0.83 10.94 14.61
C THR A 166 1.66 10.97 13.32
N LEU A 167 2.99 10.92 13.41
CA LEU A 167 3.89 10.83 12.26
C LEU A 167 3.58 9.60 11.39
N TYR A 168 3.36 8.45 12.03
CA TYR A 168 3.00 7.22 11.35
C TYR A 168 1.62 7.25 10.69
N ASP A 169 0.58 7.59 11.44
CA ASP A 169 -0.82 7.48 11.01
C ASP A 169 -1.25 8.62 10.08
N THR A 170 -0.85 9.85 10.42
CA THR A 170 -1.29 11.05 9.69
C THR A 170 -0.37 11.37 8.51
N PHE A 171 0.94 11.28 8.73
CA PHE A 171 1.93 11.68 7.73
C PHE A 171 2.47 10.48 6.93
N GLY A 172 2.17 9.24 7.35
CA GLY A 172 2.67 8.02 6.72
C GLY A 172 4.15 7.76 6.97
N PHE A 173 4.76 8.51 7.89
CA PHE A 173 6.20 8.47 8.14
C PHE A 173 6.56 7.27 9.04
N PRO A 174 7.41 6.33 8.58
CA PRO A 174 7.67 5.09 9.30
C PRO A 174 8.22 5.33 10.70
N VAL A 175 7.67 4.64 11.69
CA VAL A 175 8.08 4.76 13.10
C VAL A 175 9.56 4.45 13.29
N GLU A 176 10.11 3.49 12.53
CA GLU A 176 11.52 3.12 12.60
C GLU A 176 12.43 4.27 12.14
N LEU A 177 12.00 5.02 11.12
CA LEU A 177 12.74 6.18 10.61
C LEU A 177 12.60 7.38 11.55
N SER A 178 11.42 7.58 12.14
CA SER A 178 11.22 8.61 13.17
C SER A 178 12.19 8.41 14.33
N ILE A 179 12.29 7.19 14.86
CA ILE A 179 13.20 6.85 15.95
C ILE A 179 14.67 7.09 15.54
N GLU A 180 15.07 6.62 14.36
CA GLU A 180 16.43 6.81 13.86
C GLU A 180 16.77 8.30 13.67
N GLU A 181 15.79 9.11 13.25
CA GLU A 181 15.95 10.56 13.12
C GLU A 181 16.02 11.26 14.49
N THR A 182 15.28 10.80 15.51
CA THR A 182 15.41 11.35 16.86
C THR A 182 16.82 11.22 17.41
N TYR A 183 17.44 10.04 17.26
CA TYR A 183 18.82 9.83 17.72
C TYR A 183 19.82 10.68 16.95
N LYS A 184 19.61 10.84 15.64
CA LYS A 184 20.52 11.59 14.78
C LYS A 184 20.47 13.10 15.05
N GLN A 185 19.27 13.66 15.27
CA GLN A 185 19.08 15.09 15.52
C GLN A 185 19.21 15.45 17.01
N GLY A 186 19.40 14.47 17.90
CA GLY A 186 19.46 14.70 19.33
C GLY A 186 18.11 15.09 19.94
N ILE A 187 17.00 14.74 19.27
CA ILE A 187 15.65 15.02 19.78
C ILE A 187 15.36 14.05 20.92
N LYS A 188 14.90 14.58 22.06
CA LYS A 188 14.54 13.77 23.22
C LYS A 188 13.36 12.86 22.87
N LEU A 189 13.49 11.56 23.12
CA LEU A 189 12.42 10.58 22.96
C LEU A 189 11.97 10.08 24.34
N SER A 190 10.66 10.02 24.58
CA SER A 190 10.09 9.47 25.83
C SER A 190 10.60 8.05 26.10
N ASP A 191 11.01 7.73 27.33
CA ASP A 191 11.43 6.37 27.70
C ASP A 191 10.30 5.34 27.52
N ASN A 192 9.04 5.80 27.60
CA ASN A 192 7.84 4.98 27.45
C ASN A 192 7.19 5.09 26.07
N TRP A 193 7.89 5.67 25.07
CA TRP A 193 7.34 5.92 23.74
C TRP A 193 6.70 4.68 23.12
N ARG A 194 7.26 3.49 23.39
CA ARG A 194 6.77 2.24 22.79
C ARG A 194 5.38 1.89 23.33
N ALA A 195 5.20 2.00 24.65
CA ALA A 195 3.93 1.72 25.31
C ALA A 195 2.86 2.74 24.89
N GLU A 196 3.23 4.02 24.82
CA GLU A 196 2.36 5.12 24.35
C GLU A 196 1.94 4.91 22.89
N PHE A 197 2.88 4.58 22.00
CA PHE A 197 2.61 4.29 20.59
C PHE A 197 1.69 3.07 20.43
N ASP A 198 2.00 1.98 21.13
CA ASP A 198 1.21 0.74 21.06
C ASP A 198 -0.20 0.94 21.62
N ALA A 199 -0.37 1.80 22.64
CA ALA A 199 -1.69 2.21 23.13
C ALA A 199 -2.49 2.95 22.06
N ARG A 200 -1.91 3.95 21.37
CA ARG A 200 -2.58 4.65 20.26
C ARG A 200 -2.91 3.73 19.08
N MET A 201 -2.02 2.80 18.76
CA MET A 201 -2.30 1.75 17.76
C MET A 201 -3.45 0.83 18.19
N ALA A 202 -3.52 0.46 19.47
CA ALA A 202 -4.62 -0.34 20.02
C ALA A 202 -5.95 0.42 19.96
N GLU A 203 -5.96 1.70 20.35
CA GLU A 203 -7.13 2.58 20.24
C GLU A 203 -7.58 2.74 18.78
N GLN A 204 -6.67 2.94 17.84
CA GLN A 204 -7.00 3.01 16.42
C GLN A 204 -7.60 1.69 15.91
N ARG A 205 -7.01 0.56 16.28
CA ARG A 205 -7.55 -0.78 15.96
C ARG A 205 -8.92 -0.97 16.59
N GLN A 206 -9.13 -0.50 17.81
CA GLN A 206 -10.39 -0.62 18.52
C GLN A 206 -11.46 0.28 17.89
N ARG A 207 -11.15 1.53 17.54
CA ARG A 207 -12.01 2.42 16.75
C ARG A 207 -12.37 1.80 15.41
N SER A 208 -11.40 1.20 14.72
CA SER A 208 -11.64 0.47 13.45
C SER A 208 -12.51 -0.77 13.65
N LYS A 209 -12.37 -1.47 14.78
CA LYS A 209 -13.17 -2.66 15.14
C LYS A 209 -14.57 -2.28 15.62
N THR A 210 -14.77 -1.22 16.38
CA THR A 210 -16.09 -0.75 16.84
C THR A 210 -16.88 -0.14 15.70
N ALA A 211 -16.23 0.61 14.79
CA ALA A 211 -16.80 0.99 13.50
C ALA A 211 -17.25 -0.25 12.71
N ARG A 212 -16.51 -1.37 12.80
CA ARG A 212 -16.91 -2.66 12.20
C ARG A 212 -17.98 -3.43 12.97
N LYS A 213 -18.10 -3.24 14.28
CA LYS A 213 -19.04 -3.98 15.16
C LYS A 213 -20.45 -3.39 15.11
N GLY A 214 -20.58 -2.11 14.76
CA GLY A 214 -21.82 -1.50 14.29
C GLY A 214 -22.07 -1.70 12.80
N GLN A 215 -21.13 -2.35 12.07
CA GLN A 215 -21.30 -2.67 10.66
C GLN A 215 -21.86 -4.09 10.46
N PHE A 216 -22.97 -4.19 9.74
CA PHE A 216 -23.45 -5.49 9.23
C PHE A 216 -22.41 -6.13 8.32
N SER A 217 -22.53 -7.45 8.10
CA SER A 217 -21.86 -8.14 6.98
C SER A 217 -22.02 -7.29 5.72
N GLY A 218 -20.94 -6.70 5.18
CA GLY A 218 -21.02 -5.75 4.06
C GLY A 218 -20.66 -4.28 4.37
N GLY A 219 -20.41 -3.90 5.62
CA GLY A 219 -19.87 -2.56 5.95
C GLY A 219 -20.93 -1.45 6.19
N LEU A 220 -22.16 -1.82 6.55
CA LEU A 220 -23.27 -0.89 6.78
C LEU A 220 -23.38 -0.45 8.24
N GLU A 221 -23.26 0.85 8.54
CA GLU A 221 -23.34 1.39 9.91
C GLU A 221 -24.76 1.44 10.52
N GLY A 222 -25.81 0.95 9.83
CA GLY A 222 -27.19 1.00 10.33
C GLY A 222 -28.22 0.23 9.51
N HIS A 223 -29.46 0.21 10.01
CA HIS A 223 -30.62 -0.50 9.43
C HIS A 223 -31.58 0.40 8.65
N ASP A 224 -31.36 1.71 8.64
CA ASP A 224 -32.30 2.62 7.99
C ASP A 224 -32.37 2.33 6.48
N PRO A 225 -33.53 2.58 5.83
CA PRO A 225 -33.71 2.36 4.40
C PRO A 225 -32.61 3.00 3.53
N ILE A 226 -32.04 4.12 3.97
CA ILE A 226 -30.95 4.80 3.27
C ILE A 226 -29.65 3.98 3.19
N HIS A 227 -29.35 3.14 4.19
CA HIS A 227 -28.16 2.27 4.18
C HIS A 227 -28.28 1.21 3.08
N LEU A 228 -29.46 0.61 2.90
CA LEU A 228 -29.72 -0.37 1.83
C LEU A 228 -29.58 0.28 0.45
N LYS A 229 -30.10 1.51 0.30
CA LYS A 229 -29.95 2.29 -0.94
C LYS A 229 -28.49 2.57 -1.24
N TYR A 230 -27.72 3.06 -0.27
CA TYR A 230 -26.29 3.32 -0.44
C TYR A 230 -25.46 2.06 -0.64
N HIS A 231 -25.88 0.93 -0.07
CA HIS A 231 -25.23 -0.34 -0.32
C HIS A 231 -25.35 -0.76 -1.78
N THR A 232 -26.57 -0.74 -2.31
CA THR A 232 -26.85 -1.06 -3.70
C THR A 232 -26.17 -0.07 -4.65
N ALA A 233 -26.20 1.23 -4.32
CA ALA A 233 -25.47 2.26 -5.06
C ALA A 233 -23.94 2.02 -5.08
N THR A 234 -23.38 1.40 -4.04
CA THR A 234 -21.96 1.06 -3.98
C THR A 234 -21.60 -0.01 -5.02
N HIS A 235 -22.43 -1.05 -5.20
CA HIS A 235 -22.23 -2.05 -6.24
C HIS A 235 -22.40 -1.48 -7.64
N LEU A 236 -23.42 -0.65 -7.86
CA LEU A 236 -23.60 0.06 -9.13
C LEU A 236 -22.40 0.94 -9.45
N LEU A 237 -21.85 1.68 -8.47
CA LEU A 237 -20.66 2.49 -8.65
C LEU A 237 -19.44 1.65 -9.05
N GLY A 238 -19.20 0.53 -8.35
CA GLY A 238 -18.10 -0.39 -8.68
C GLY A 238 -18.22 -0.96 -10.10
N ALA A 239 -19.41 -1.41 -10.49
CA ALA A 239 -19.70 -1.89 -11.83
C ALA A 239 -19.53 -0.78 -12.90
N ALA A 240 -20.03 0.42 -12.63
CA ALA A 240 -19.93 1.55 -13.54
C ALA A 240 -18.47 1.97 -13.76
N LEU A 241 -17.65 2.00 -12.71
CA LEU A 241 -16.23 2.28 -12.80
C LEU A 241 -15.51 1.26 -13.70
N ARG A 242 -15.73 -0.05 -13.49
CA ARG A 242 -15.14 -1.10 -14.34
C ARG A 242 -15.53 -0.94 -15.80
N LYS A 243 -16.82 -0.68 -16.05
CA LYS A 243 -17.38 -0.55 -17.40
C LYS A 243 -16.89 0.70 -18.13
N VAL A 244 -17.01 1.87 -17.50
CA VAL A 244 -16.70 3.17 -18.12
C VAL A 244 -15.20 3.34 -18.36
N LEU A 245 -14.37 2.85 -17.43
CA LEU A 245 -12.92 2.97 -17.54
C LEU A 245 -12.28 1.81 -18.31
N ASN A 246 -13.07 0.82 -18.73
CA ASN A 246 -12.58 -0.43 -19.33
C ASN A 246 -11.48 -1.09 -18.46
N ALA A 247 -11.72 -1.13 -17.15
CA ALA A 247 -10.76 -1.58 -16.14
C ALA A 247 -11.32 -2.80 -15.39
N PRO A 248 -11.27 -4.01 -15.97
CA PRO A 248 -11.82 -5.23 -15.34
C PRO A 248 -11.06 -5.62 -14.06
N ASP A 249 -9.81 -5.18 -13.91
CA ASP A 249 -8.94 -5.37 -12.76
C ASP A 249 -9.14 -4.32 -11.65
N LEU A 250 -10.12 -3.41 -11.80
CA LEU A 250 -10.50 -2.49 -10.74
C LEU A 250 -11.17 -3.23 -9.57
N GLN A 251 -10.47 -3.21 -8.45
CA GLN A 251 -10.81 -3.81 -7.18
C GLN A 251 -11.15 -2.75 -6.13
N GLN A 252 -12.09 -3.11 -5.26
CA GLN A 252 -12.42 -2.31 -4.10
C GLN A 252 -11.38 -2.53 -2.99
N HIS A 253 -10.79 -1.45 -2.49
CA HIS A 253 -9.83 -1.44 -1.38
C HIS A 253 -10.42 -0.92 -0.07
N GLY A 254 -11.62 -0.35 -0.11
CA GLY A 254 -12.31 0.15 1.07
C GLY A 254 -13.72 0.64 0.74
N SER A 255 -14.63 0.50 1.68
CA SER A 255 -15.96 1.10 1.62
C SER A 255 -16.40 1.55 3.00
N ASN A 256 -17.27 2.55 3.04
CA ASN A 256 -17.95 3.02 4.24
C ASN A 256 -19.27 3.68 3.85
N ILE A 257 -20.35 3.22 4.45
CA ILE A 257 -21.70 3.74 4.22
C ILE A 257 -22.22 4.29 5.54
N THR A 258 -22.67 5.54 5.50
CA THR A 258 -23.35 6.23 6.60
C THR A 258 -24.75 6.63 6.15
N SER A 259 -25.56 7.18 7.06
CA SER A 259 -26.88 7.75 6.73
C SER A 259 -26.80 8.92 5.74
N GLU A 260 -25.64 9.58 5.65
CA GLU A 260 -25.45 10.79 4.84
C GLU A 260 -24.84 10.49 3.47
N ARG A 261 -23.94 9.51 3.36
CA ARG A 261 -23.15 9.26 2.14
C ARG A 261 -22.55 7.86 2.07
N LEU A 262 -22.15 7.47 0.86
CA LEU A 262 -21.24 6.34 0.63
C LEU A 262 -19.82 6.79 0.31
N ARG A 263 -18.86 5.90 0.60
CA ARG A 263 -17.44 6.02 0.29
C ARG A 263 -16.98 4.75 -0.42
N PHE A 264 -16.27 4.91 -1.53
CA PHE A 264 -15.72 3.79 -2.29
C PHE A 264 -14.26 4.05 -2.64
N ASP A 265 -13.38 3.15 -2.21
CA ASP A 265 -11.94 3.24 -2.42
C ASP A 265 -11.49 2.15 -3.41
N PHE A 266 -10.72 2.49 -4.44
CA PHE A 266 -10.37 1.59 -5.55
C PHE A 266 -8.99 1.86 -6.15
N ASN A 267 -8.38 0.85 -6.77
CA ASN A 267 -7.08 0.94 -7.45
C ASN A 267 -7.22 1.57 -8.84
N HIS A 268 -6.99 2.88 -8.93
CA HIS A 268 -6.94 3.58 -10.20
C HIS A 268 -6.19 4.90 -10.06
N ASP A 269 -5.91 5.56 -11.18
CA ASP A 269 -5.44 6.94 -11.18
C ASP A 269 -6.60 7.93 -11.03
N LYS A 270 -6.29 9.23 -10.97
CA LYS A 270 -7.30 10.28 -10.81
C LYS A 270 -8.23 10.31 -12.02
N LEU A 271 -9.54 10.30 -11.77
CA LEU A 271 -10.55 10.38 -12.82
C LEU A 271 -10.59 11.78 -13.44
N THR A 272 -10.69 11.83 -14.77
CA THR A 272 -11.03 13.05 -15.50
C THR A 272 -12.47 13.48 -15.19
N PRO A 273 -12.82 14.78 -15.38
CA PRO A 273 -14.20 15.23 -15.24
C PRO A 273 -15.19 14.48 -16.14
N LYS A 274 -14.76 14.10 -17.36
CA LYS A 274 -15.60 13.35 -18.30
C LYS A 274 -15.87 11.92 -17.82
N GLU A 275 -14.85 11.23 -17.32
CA GLU A 275 -15.02 9.88 -16.76
C GLU A 275 -15.93 9.91 -15.53
N LYS A 276 -15.77 10.89 -14.63
CA LYS A 276 -16.67 11.05 -13.48
C LYS A 276 -18.12 11.24 -13.90
N GLN A 277 -18.37 12.10 -14.89
CA GLN A 277 -19.71 12.31 -15.40
C GLN A 277 -20.27 11.03 -16.03
N ALA A 278 -19.48 10.34 -16.86
CA ALA A 278 -19.90 9.09 -17.48
C ALA A 278 -20.21 7.98 -16.47
N VAL A 279 -19.45 7.90 -15.36
CA VAL A 279 -19.74 6.97 -14.25
C VAL A 279 -21.06 7.35 -13.56
N GLU A 280 -21.27 8.63 -13.25
CA GLU A 280 -22.52 9.12 -12.66
C GLU A 280 -23.73 8.85 -13.56
N ASP A 281 -23.60 9.14 -14.86
CA ASP A 281 -24.62 8.91 -15.88
C ASP A 281 -24.94 7.41 -16.00
N GLN A 282 -23.92 6.55 -15.98
CA GLN A 282 -24.11 5.10 -16.08
C GLN A 282 -24.82 4.53 -14.84
N VAL A 283 -24.46 4.97 -13.63
CA VAL A 283 -25.17 4.55 -12.41
C VAL A 283 -26.62 4.98 -12.47
N ASN A 284 -26.88 6.25 -12.83
CA ASN A 284 -28.24 6.76 -12.93
C ASN A 284 -29.05 6.07 -14.03
N ALA A 285 -28.46 5.73 -15.18
CA ALA A 285 -29.14 4.97 -16.22
C ALA A 285 -29.57 3.58 -15.73
N TRP A 286 -28.78 2.92 -14.87
CA TRP A 286 -29.18 1.65 -14.25
C TRP A 286 -30.22 1.80 -13.14
N ILE A 287 -30.25 2.95 -12.46
CA ILE A 287 -31.34 3.29 -11.54
C ILE A 287 -32.63 3.49 -12.32
N ASP A 288 -32.60 4.24 -13.43
CA ASP A 288 -33.75 4.51 -14.28
C ASP A 288 -34.29 3.24 -14.98
N ALA A 289 -33.41 2.28 -15.28
CA ALA A 289 -33.77 0.99 -15.86
C ALA A 289 -34.45 0.03 -14.88
N ASP A 290 -34.48 0.38 -13.59
CA ASP A 290 -35.14 -0.37 -12.52
C ASP A 290 -34.81 -1.87 -12.49
N LEU A 291 -33.52 -2.19 -12.48
CA LEU A 291 -33.01 -3.56 -12.54
C LEU A 291 -33.35 -4.32 -11.24
N PRO A 292 -33.81 -5.58 -11.33
CA PRO A 292 -34.07 -6.41 -10.15
C PRO A 292 -32.76 -6.73 -9.41
N VAL A 293 -32.84 -6.88 -8.10
CA VAL A 293 -31.72 -7.25 -7.24
C VAL A 293 -32.06 -8.56 -6.52
N SER A 294 -31.29 -9.60 -6.79
CA SER A 294 -31.50 -10.94 -6.23
C SER A 294 -30.22 -11.48 -5.60
N PHE A 295 -30.33 -12.54 -4.81
CA PHE A 295 -29.16 -13.25 -4.30
C PHE A 295 -29.38 -14.76 -4.32
N ALA A 296 -28.28 -15.48 -4.43
CA ALA A 296 -28.23 -16.93 -4.20
C ALA A 296 -26.97 -17.29 -3.40
N VAL A 297 -27.00 -18.47 -2.78
CA VAL A 297 -25.86 -19.00 -2.03
C VAL A 297 -25.20 -20.09 -2.87
N TYR A 298 -23.92 -19.91 -3.15
CA TYR A 298 -23.13 -20.82 -3.97
C TYR A 298 -21.98 -21.41 -3.16
N PRO A 299 -21.49 -22.60 -3.50
CA PRO A 299 -20.14 -23.02 -3.14
C PRO A 299 -19.12 -21.96 -3.61
N THR A 300 -18.12 -21.67 -2.77
CA THR A 300 -17.15 -20.60 -3.04
C THR A 300 -16.41 -20.78 -4.37
N ASP A 301 -15.98 -22.01 -4.67
CA ASP A 301 -15.30 -22.34 -5.92
C ASP A 301 -16.18 -22.18 -7.16
N GLU A 302 -17.49 -22.41 -7.02
CA GLU A 302 -18.45 -22.27 -8.11
C GLU A 302 -18.74 -20.80 -8.39
N ALA A 303 -18.94 -19.99 -7.35
CA ALA A 303 -19.10 -18.54 -7.48
C ALA A 303 -17.91 -17.89 -8.21
N LEU A 304 -16.68 -18.34 -7.90
CA LEU A 304 -15.47 -17.89 -8.58
C LEU A 304 -15.47 -18.24 -10.08
N LYS A 305 -15.83 -19.49 -10.42
CA LYS A 305 -15.93 -19.93 -11.83
C LYS A 305 -17.00 -19.18 -12.61
N MET A 306 -18.07 -18.75 -11.94
CA MET A 306 -19.13 -17.93 -12.52
C MET A 306 -18.74 -16.45 -12.67
N GLY A 307 -17.55 -16.05 -12.21
CA GLY A 307 -17.07 -14.67 -12.33
C GLY A 307 -17.58 -13.72 -11.25
N ALA A 308 -18.04 -14.24 -10.10
CA ALA A 308 -18.42 -13.39 -8.97
C ALA A 308 -17.23 -12.51 -8.54
N ILE A 309 -17.47 -11.23 -8.32
CA ILE A 309 -16.45 -10.26 -7.90
C ILE A 309 -16.50 -10.10 -6.37
N GLY A 310 -15.34 -10.06 -5.72
CA GLY A 310 -15.23 -10.01 -4.26
C GLY A 310 -13.78 -10.11 -3.80
N ALA A 311 -13.51 -9.79 -2.54
CA ALA A 311 -12.17 -9.89 -1.95
C ALA A 311 -11.86 -11.34 -1.54
N PHE A 312 -11.74 -12.26 -2.49
CA PHE A 312 -11.56 -13.69 -2.23
C PHE A 312 -10.22 -14.01 -1.52
N GLY A 313 -10.28 -14.92 -0.56
CA GLY A 313 -9.14 -15.38 0.27
C GLY A 313 -9.62 -16.18 1.49
N GLU A 314 -8.75 -16.43 2.47
CA GLU A 314 -8.99 -17.23 3.71
C GLU A 314 -10.15 -16.76 4.62
N ARG A 315 -10.96 -15.78 4.19
CA ARG A 315 -12.03 -15.17 4.97
C ARG A 315 -13.43 -15.69 4.67
N TYR A 316 -13.61 -16.48 3.61
CA TYR A 316 -14.91 -17.04 3.25
C TYR A 316 -14.93 -18.55 3.53
N GLY A 317 -16.04 -19.03 4.09
CA GLY A 317 -16.24 -20.47 4.31
C GLY A 317 -16.57 -21.21 3.00
N ASP A 318 -17.06 -22.45 3.11
CA ASP A 318 -17.36 -23.31 1.95
C ASP A 318 -18.45 -22.75 1.02
N LYS A 319 -19.29 -21.82 1.52
CA LYS A 319 -20.37 -21.17 0.77
C LYS A 319 -20.32 -19.66 0.93
N VAL A 320 -20.67 -18.96 -0.14
CA VAL A 320 -20.79 -17.49 -0.21
C VAL A 320 -22.15 -17.07 -0.70
N LYS A 321 -22.63 -15.93 -0.20
CA LYS A 321 -23.83 -15.26 -0.70
C LYS A 321 -23.42 -14.31 -1.82
N VAL A 322 -23.98 -14.51 -3.01
CA VAL A 322 -23.70 -13.70 -4.21
C VAL A 322 -24.96 -12.93 -4.58
N TYR A 323 -24.83 -11.61 -4.68
CA TYR A 323 -25.88 -10.72 -5.15
C TYR A 323 -25.71 -10.45 -6.66
N SER A 324 -26.84 -10.43 -7.36
CA SER A 324 -26.94 -10.06 -8.78
C SER A 324 -27.81 -8.82 -8.91
N ILE A 325 -27.38 -7.85 -9.70
CA ILE A 325 -28.18 -6.70 -10.09
C ILE A 325 -28.44 -6.80 -11.60
N GLY A 326 -29.69 -6.96 -11.98
CA GLY A 326 -30.13 -7.35 -13.32
C GLY A 326 -30.39 -8.85 -13.47
N GLU A 327 -30.89 -9.25 -14.63
CA GLU A 327 -31.22 -10.64 -14.97
C GLU A 327 -30.79 -10.98 -16.41
N GLY A 328 -30.49 -12.26 -16.66
CA GLY A 328 -30.06 -12.76 -17.97
C GLY A 328 -28.82 -12.02 -18.48
N ASP A 329 -28.88 -11.55 -19.74
CA ASP A 329 -27.79 -10.80 -20.38
C ASP A 329 -27.64 -9.36 -19.83
N ASN A 330 -28.55 -8.91 -18.97
CA ASN A 330 -28.57 -7.56 -18.40
C ASN A 330 -28.00 -7.48 -16.97
N ILE A 331 -27.27 -8.51 -16.51
CA ILE A 331 -26.60 -8.46 -15.21
C ILE A 331 -25.46 -7.43 -15.26
N VAL A 332 -25.58 -6.38 -14.45
CA VAL A 332 -24.59 -5.29 -14.39
C VAL A 332 -23.59 -5.47 -13.24
N SER A 333 -23.96 -6.23 -12.22
CA SER A 333 -23.13 -6.51 -11.05
C SER A 333 -23.42 -7.90 -10.53
N PHE A 334 -22.37 -8.68 -10.26
CA PHE A 334 -22.43 -10.04 -9.73
C PHE A 334 -21.34 -10.19 -8.66
N GLU A 335 -21.69 -9.98 -7.40
CA GLU A 335 -20.70 -9.76 -6.33
C GLU A 335 -20.98 -10.56 -5.06
N VAL A 336 -19.92 -11.05 -4.42
CA VAL A 336 -20.03 -11.68 -3.10
C VAL A 336 -20.30 -10.62 -2.06
N CYS A 337 -21.50 -10.64 -1.48
CA CYS A 337 -21.92 -9.65 -0.50
C CYS A 337 -22.80 -10.27 0.60
N GLY A 338 -22.54 -9.88 1.84
CA GLY A 338 -23.27 -10.37 3.01
C GLY A 338 -24.36 -9.44 3.52
N GLY A 339 -24.50 -8.23 2.95
CA GLY A 339 -25.38 -7.20 3.47
C GLY A 339 -26.72 -7.12 2.74
N PRO A 340 -27.73 -6.49 3.35
CA PRO A 340 -29.02 -6.25 2.72
C PRO A 340 -28.91 -5.27 1.56
N HIS A 341 -29.78 -5.43 0.56
CA HIS A 341 -29.90 -4.56 -0.60
C HIS A 341 -31.37 -4.16 -0.79
N VAL A 342 -31.61 -3.17 -1.64
CA VAL A 342 -32.97 -2.91 -2.13
C VAL A 342 -33.38 -4.03 -3.11
N GLU A 343 -34.68 -4.19 -3.36
CA GLU A 343 -35.20 -5.25 -4.25
C GLU A 343 -35.04 -4.93 -5.74
N HIS A 344 -34.98 -3.65 -6.10
CA HIS A 344 -34.77 -3.17 -7.46
C HIS A 344 -34.10 -1.79 -7.45
N THR A 345 -33.32 -1.46 -8.49
CA THR A 345 -32.47 -0.26 -8.49
C THR A 345 -33.25 1.05 -8.50
N GLY A 346 -34.49 1.07 -8.98
CA GLY A 346 -35.35 2.26 -9.02
C GLY A 346 -35.72 2.79 -7.64
N ILE A 347 -35.66 1.97 -6.59
CA ILE A 347 -35.84 2.43 -5.19
C ILE A 347 -34.84 3.54 -4.82
N LEU A 348 -33.67 3.58 -5.47
CA LEU A 348 -32.66 4.62 -5.23
C LEU A 348 -33.15 6.00 -5.71
N ALA A 349 -34.10 6.07 -6.65
CA ALA A 349 -34.66 7.30 -7.19
C ALA A 349 -35.89 7.82 -6.43
N GLU A 350 -36.39 7.10 -5.41
CA GLU A 350 -37.53 7.56 -4.60
C GLU A 350 -37.30 8.98 -4.04
N GLY A 351 -38.33 9.81 -4.13
CA GLY A 351 -38.23 11.22 -3.77
C GLY A 351 -37.52 12.09 -4.82
N GLY A 352 -37.36 11.59 -6.06
CA GLY A 352 -36.72 12.30 -7.16
C GLY A 352 -35.20 12.37 -7.05
N LYS A 353 -34.60 11.52 -6.21
CA LYS A 353 -33.16 11.52 -5.93
C LYS A 353 -32.38 10.96 -7.10
N ARG A 354 -31.15 11.45 -7.26
CA ARG A 354 -30.19 10.95 -8.25
C ARG A 354 -28.87 10.60 -7.58
N PHE A 355 -28.18 9.60 -8.11
CA PHE A 355 -26.82 9.31 -7.67
C PHE A 355 -25.90 10.45 -8.11
N LYS A 356 -25.09 10.96 -7.17
CA LYS A 356 -24.16 12.06 -7.44
C LYS A 356 -22.83 11.86 -6.74
N ILE A 357 -21.73 11.98 -7.50
CA ILE A 357 -20.37 12.01 -6.96
C ILE A 357 -20.09 13.41 -6.40
N THR A 358 -19.88 13.50 -5.08
CA THR A 358 -19.64 14.79 -4.41
C THR A 358 -18.16 15.11 -4.27
N LYS A 359 -17.31 14.09 -4.14
CA LYS A 359 -15.87 14.28 -3.97
C LYS A 359 -15.08 13.11 -4.52
N GLU A 360 -13.92 13.42 -5.08
CA GLU A 360 -12.88 12.46 -5.45
C GLU A 360 -11.55 12.91 -4.84
N GLU A 361 -10.88 12.04 -4.10
CA GLU A 361 -9.61 12.34 -3.43
C GLU A 361 -8.63 11.15 -3.44
N SER A 362 -7.36 11.41 -3.17
CA SER A 362 -6.37 10.33 -3.00
C SER A 362 -6.57 9.70 -1.63
N SER A 363 -6.65 8.36 -1.56
CA SER A 363 -6.68 7.65 -0.28
C SER A 363 -5.27 7.27 0.16
N SER A 364 -4.49 6.67 -0.75
CA SER A 364 -3.10 6.28 -0.57
C SER A 364 -2.45 6.13 -1.95
N ALA A 365 -1.16 5.77 -2.02
CA ALA A 365 -0.49 5.54 -3.29
C ALA A 365 -1.21 4.46 -4.11
N GLY A 366 -1.63 4.81 -5.34
CA GLY A 366 -2.36 3.93 -6.25
C GLY A 366 -3.84 3.70 -5.89
N ILE A 367 -4.39 4.35 -4.86
CA ILE A 367 -5.79 4.19 -4.42
C ILE A 367 -6.53 5.53 -4.45
N ARG A 368 -7.64 5.59 -5.20
CA ARG A 368 -8.60 6.70 -5.20
C ARG A 368 -9.75 6.44 -4.26
N ARG A 369 -10.39 7.52 -3.84
CA ARG A 369 -11.59 7.53 -3.01
C ARG A 369 -12.65 8.40 -3.65
N ILE A 370 -13.83 7.84 -3.88
CA ILE A 370 -15.05 8.56 -4.22
C ILE A 370 -15.94 8.67 -3.00
N LYS A 371 -16.57 9.84 -2.82
CA LYS A 371 -17.72 10.04 -1.95
C LYS A 371 -18.92 10.37 -2.83
N ALA A 372 -20.06 9.74 -2.58
CA ALA A 372 -21.27 9.96 -3.35
C ALA A 372 -22.51 9.97 -2.44
N VAL A 373 -23.59 10.56 -2.95
CA VAL A 373 -24.88 10.69 -2.27
C VAL A 373 -26.03 10.35 -3.24
N LEU A 374 -27.22 10.16 -2.67
CA LEU A 374 -28.49 10.13 -3.39
C LEU A 374 -29.20 11.45 -3.04
N SER A 375 -29.13 12.42 -3.94
CA SER A 375 -29.57 13.81 -3.71
C SER A 375 -30.64 14.26 -4.69
#